data_AF-T0SU10-F1
#
_entry.id   AF-T0SU10-F1
#
_cell.length_a   1.000
_cell.length_b   1.000
_cell.length_c   1.000
_cell.angle_alpha   90.00
_cell.angle_beta   90.00
_cell.angle_gamma   90.00
#
_symmetry.space_group_name_H-M   'P 1'
#
loop_
_entity.id
_entity.type
_entity.pdbx_description
1 polymer ?
#
loop_
_entity_poly.entity_id
_entity_poly.type
_entity_poly.pdbx_seq_one_letter_code
_entity_poly.pdbx_strand_id
1 'polypeptide(L)'
;MGKKKFIVKFSAFFLGCYCCVLLREYFGLNAVISSCLVGLFGTFLPVQKFGNKSRIEAAIYAGSFAGMCSAGVLSGALQIFLLSILGGTFFLLTENILHGLGGKLGTIAFISVSLVYLIKGIM
;
A
#
# COMPACT_ATOMS: atom_id res chain seq x y z
N MET A 1 -23.59 -4.52 5.44
CA MET A 1 -22.74 -5.09 4.36
C MET A 1 -21.43 -4.33 4.06
N GLY A 2 -21.15 -3.17 4.68
CA GLY A 2 -19.95 -2.36 4.40
C GLY A 2 -18.65 -2.76 5.13
N LYS A 3 -18.73 -3.25 6.38
CA LYS A 3 -17.55 -3.53 7.24
C LYS A 3 -16.62 -4.62 6.68
N LYS A 4 -17.16 -5.69 6.07
CA LYS A 4 -16.35 -6.76 5.46
C LYS A 4 -15.50 -6.24 4.29
N LYS A 5 -16.01 -5.31 3.48
CA LYS A 5 -15.27 -4.72 2.36
C LYS A 5 -14.11 -3.83 2.83
N PHE A 6 -14.27 -3.18 3.99
CA PHE A 6 -13.25 -2.32 4.59
C PHE A 6 -12.02 -3.14 5.05
N ILE A 7 -12.27 -4.22 5.79
CA ILE A 7 -11.22 -5.11 6.31
C ILE A 7 -10.43 -5.77 5.18
N VAL A 8 -11.11 -6.24 4.12
CA VAL A 8 -10.44 -6.89 2.99
C VAL A 8 -9.48 -5.95 2.27
N LYS A 9 -9.87 -4.68 2.07
CA LYS A 9 -9.00 -3.68 1.41
C LYS A 9 -7.82 -3.27 2.27
N PHE A 10 -8.05 -3.08 3.57
CA PHE A 10 -6.99 -2.78 4.52
C PHE A 10 -5.96 -3.91 4.55
N SER A 11 -6.42 -5.16 4.62
CA SER A 11 -5.55 -6.33 4.58
C SER A 11 -4.80 -6.44 3.25
N ALA A 12 -5.42 -6.09 2.12
CA ALA A 12 -4.77 -6.09 0.81
C ALA A 12 -3.66 -5.03 0.69
N PHE A 13 -3.90 -3.83 1.23
CA PHE A 13 -2.89 -2.77 1.30
C PHE A 13 -1.69 -3.21 2.16
N PHE A 14 -1.96 -3.79 3.32
CA PHE A 14 -0.93 -4.34 4.20
C PHE A 14 -0.10 -5.42 3.49
N LEU A 15 -0.76 -6.34 2.78
CA LEU A 15 -0.09 -7.41 2.04
C LEU A 15 0.82 -6.86 0.94
N GLY A 16 0.35 -5.86 0.18
CA GLY A 16 1.13 -5.22 -0.88
C GLY A 16 2.37 -4.50 -0.35
N CYS A 17 2.22 -3.77 0.75
CA CYS A 17 3.34 -3.11 1.42
C CYS A 17 4.36 -4.14 1.94
N TYR A 18 3.89 -5.17 2.64
CA TYR A 18 4.74 -6.19 3.24
C TYR A 18 5.49 -7.01 2.18
N CYS A 19 4.80 -7.46 1.12
CA CYS A 19 5.45 -8.17 0.02
C CYS A 19 6.52 -7.33 -0.68
N CYS A 20 6.28 -6.03 -0.89
CA CYS A 20 7.25 -5.16 -1.54
C CYS A 20 8.53 -5.00 -0.70
N VAL A 21 8.39 -4.87 0.62
CA VAL A 21 9.50 -4.79 1.56
C VAL A 21 10.28 -6.11 1.62
N LEU A 22 9.57 -7.25 1.72
CA LEU A 22 10.20 -8.57 1.72
C LEU A 22 10.98 -8.84 0.44
N LEU A 23 10.42 -8.54 -0.74
CA LEU A 23 11.13 -8.71 -2.01
C LEU A 23 12.39 -7.87 -2.06
N ARG A 24 12.32 -6.63 -1.57
CA ARG A 24 13.46 -5.73 -1.52
C ARG A 24 14.55 -6.24 -0.57
N GLU A 25 14.20 -6.73 0.61
CA GLU A 25 15.18 -7.24 1.60
C GLU A 25 15.79 -8.58 1.18
N TYR A 26 14.99 -9.53 0.71
CA TYR A 26 15.48 -10.88 0.37
C TYR A 26 16.22 -10.93 -0.97
N PHE A 27 15.78 -10.16 -1.98
CA PHE A 27 16.38 -10.22 -3.31
C PHE A 27 17.28 -9.02 -3.64
N GLY A 28 17.39 -8.02 -2.76
CA GLY A 28 18.19 -6.80 -3.03
C GLY A 28 17.71 -6.01 -4.26
N LEU A 29 16.47 -6.23 -4.70
CA LEU A 29 15.91 -5.62 -5.91
C LEU A 29 15.63 -4.12 -5.71
N ASN A 30 15.73 -3.37 -6.80
CA ASN A 30 15.27 -1.98 -6.84
C ASN A 30 13.79 -1.91 -6.45
N ALA A 31 13.42 -0.92 -5.64
CA ALA A 31 12.07 -0.76 -5.11
C ALA A 31 10.99 -0.75 -6.22
N VAL A 32 11.32 -0.16 -7.38
CA VAL A 32 10.45 -0.10 -8.56
C VAL A 32 10.14 -1.50 -9.11
N ILE A 33 11.14 -2.38 -9.18
CA ILE A 33 10.99 -3.74 -9.70
C ILE A 33 10.15 -4.58 -8.73
N SER A 34 10.42 -4.46 -7.43
CA SER A 34 9.65 -5.13 -6.38
C SER A 34 8.17 -4.72 -6.42
N SER A 35 7.87 -3.42 -6.53
CA SER A 35 6.48 -2.97 -6.60
C SER A 35 5.78 -3.39 -7.90
N CYS A 36 6.51 -3.45 -9.03
CA CYS A 36 5.92 -3.89 -10.29
C CYS A 36 5.55 -5.38 -10.23
N LEU A 37 6.41 -6.21 -9.64
CA LEU A 37 6.13 -7.63 -9.40
C LEU A 37 4.94 -7.81 -8.44
N VAL A 38 4.91 -7.09 -7.32
CA VAL A 38 3.80 -7.19 -6.35
C VAL A 38 2.48 -6.74 -6.97
N GLY A 39 2.47 -5.69 -7.79
CA GLY A 39 1.28 -5.26 -8.55
C GLY A 39 0.84 -6.29 -9.61
N LEU A 40 1.79 -6.90 -10.31
CA LEU A 40 1.53 -7.95 -11.30
C LEU A 40 0.94 -9.20 -10.63
N PHE A 41 1.55 -9.68 -9.55
CA PHE A 41 1.03 -10.81 -8.77
C PHE A 41 -0.31 -10.46 -8.09
N GLY A 42 -0.48 -9.21 -7.64
CA GLY A 42 -1.74 -8.70 -7.09
C GLY A 42 -2.90 -8.78 -8.09
N THR A 43 -2.63 -8.62 -9.38
CA THR A 43 -3.61 -8.81 -10.46
C THR A 43 -3.99 -10.29 -10.65
N PHE A 44 -3.05 -11.20 -10.37
CA PHE A 44 -3.27 -12.64 -10.52
C PHE A 44 -3.94 -13.28 -9.28
N LEU A 45 -3.94 -12.60 -8.13
CA LEU A 45 -4.61 -13.10 -6.94
C LEU A 45 -6.14 -13.20 -7.15
N PRO A 46 -6.75 -14.38 -6.95
CA PRO A 46 -8.17 -14.60 -7.18
C PRO A 46 -8.99 -14.09 -5.98
N VAL A 47 -8.95 -12.78 -5.72
CA VAL A 47 -9.87 -12.10 -4.77
C VAL A 47 -11.30 -11.95 -5.35
N GLN A 48 -11.70 -12.93 -6.15
CA GLN A 48 -12.88 -12.99 -7.01
C GLN A 48 -14.20 -13.13 -6.23
N LYS A 49 -14.16 -13.46 -4.93
CA LYS A 49 -15.36 -13.72 -4.11
C LYS A 49 -16.02 -12.47 -3.47
N PHE A 50 -15.41 -11.29 -3.56
CA PHE A 50 -15.90 -10.07 -2.87
C PHE A 50 -16.28 -8.91 -3.82
N GLY A 51 -16.85 -9.21 -4.98
CA GLY A 51 -17.80 -8.32 -5.68
C GLY A 51 -17.29 -6.96 -6.19
N ASN A 52 -15.99 -6.66 -6.19
CA ASN A 52 -15.44 -5.47 -6.87
C ASN A 52 -13.93 -5.61 -7.12
N LYS A 53 -13.57 -6.30 -8.22
CA LYS A 53 -12.19 -6.64 -8.62
C LYS A 53 -11.25 -5.43 -8.62
N SER A 54 -11.73 -4.33 -9.21
CA SER A 54 -10.93 -3.13 -9.49
C SER A 54 -10.49 -2.35 -8.24
N ARG A 55 -11.17 -2.53 -7.09
CA ARG A 55 -10.88 -1.76 -5.87
C ARG A 55 -9.86 -2.45 -4.95
N ILE A 56 -9.66 -3.76 -5.10
CA ILE A 56 -8.69 -4.54 -4.32
C ILE A 56 -7.30 -4.47 -4.97
N GLU A 57 -7.24 -4.61 -6.29
CA GLU A 57 -6.00 -4.45 -7.07
C GLU A 57 -5.37 -3.06 -6.83
N ALA A 58 -6.21 -2.01 -6.81
CA ALA A 58 -5.78 -0.66 -6.47
C ALA A 58 -5.22 -0.53 -5.04
N ALA A 59 -5.77 -1.27 -4.07
CA ALA A 59 -5.29 -1.26 -2.69
C ALA A 59 -3.92 -1.94 -2.58
N ILE A 60 -3.71 -3.06 -3.28
CA ILE A 60 -2.42 -3.77 -3.34
C ILE A 60 -1.37 -2.87 -3.98
N TYR A 61 -1.70 -2.23 -5.11
CA TYR A 61 -0.80 -1.29 -5.79
C TYR A 61 -0.45 -0.08 -4.91
N ALA A 62 -1.43 0.53 -4.25
CA ALA A 62 -1.17 1.65 -3.34
C ALA A 62 -0.29 1.22 -2.16
N GLY A 63 -0.52 0.03 -1.62
CA GLY A 63 0.31 -0.57 -0.58
C GLY A 63 1.75 -0.82 -1.03
N SER A 64 1.95 -1.35 -2.23
CA SER A 64 3.29 -1.57 -2.78
C SER A 64 4.04 -0.26 -3.05
N PHE A 65 3.34 0.81 -3.49
CA PHE A 65 3.93 2.14 -3.60
C PHE A 65 4.38 2.70 -2.24
N ALA A 66 3.55 2.56 -1.20
CA ALA A 66 3.93 2.94 0.16
C ALA A 66 5.14 2.13 0.66
N GLY A 67 5.22 0.85 0.29
CA GLY A 67 6.35 -0.03 0.60
C GLY A 67 7.66 0.27 -0.15
N MET A 68 7.65 1.13 -1.18
CA MET A 68 8.87 1.53 -1.91
C MET A 68 9.75 2.51 -1.13
N CYS A 69 9.31 2.99 0.04
CA CYS A 69 10.09 3.93 0.84
C CYS A 69 11.44 3.37 1.28
N SER A 70 12.45 4.24 1.25
CA SER A 70 13.82 3.91 1.64
C SER A 70 13.88 3.34 3.06
N ALA A 71 14.83 2.44 3.34
CA ALA A 71 15.08 1.87 4.68
C ALA A 71 15.31 2.95 5.76
N GLY A 72 15.70 4.16 5.36
CA GLY A 72 15.77 5.31 6.26
C GLY A 72 14.42 5.75 6.82
N VAL A 73 13.30 5.41 6.20
CA VAL A 73 11.92 5.63 6.70
C VAL A 73 11.36 4.35 7.32
N LEU A 74 11.72 3.20 6.74
CA LEU A 74 11.32 1.85 7.14
C LEU A 74 12.41 1.17 7.99
N SER A 75 12.80 1.78 9.11
CA SER A 75 13.89 1.23 9.96
C SER A 75 13.41 0.20 10.99
N GLY A 76 12.09 -0.07 11.07
CA GLY A 76 11.56 -1.09 11.98
C GLY A 76 10.15 -1.56 11.62
N ALA A 77 9.80 -2.78 12.07
CA ALA A 77 8.49 -3.40 11.87
C ALA A 77 7.33 -2.53 12.38
N LEU A 78 7.57 -1.74 13.43
CA LEU A 78 6.60 -0.76 13.95
C LEU A 78 6.29 0.35 12.93
N GLN A 79 7.28 0.86 12.19
CA GLN A 79 7.06 1.88 11.16
C GLN A 79 6.26 1.33 9.98
N ILE A 80 6.50 0.08 9.56
CA ILE A 80 5.69 -0.60 8.53
C ILE A 80 4.24 -0.72 8.98
N PHE A 81 4.03 -1.04 10.26
CA PHE A 81 2.70 -1.15 10.84
C PHE A 81 1.98 0.20 10.88
N LEU A 82 2.64 1.27 11.34
CA LEU A 82 2.08 2.63 11.32
C LEU A 82 1.79 3.11 9.89
N LEU A 83 2.70 2.88 8.94
CA LEU A 83 2.54 3.25 7.54
C LEU A 83 1.34 2.54 6.92
N SER A 84 1.14 1.27 7.24
CA SER A 84 0.00 0.50 6.75
C SER A 84 -1.33 0.94 7.37
N ILE A 85 -1.33 1.31 8.65
CA ILE A 85 -2.52 1.87 9.33
C ILE A 85 -2.90 3.23 8.72
N LEU A 86 -1.94 4.15 8.63
CA LEU A 86 -2.18 5.49 8.09
C LEU A 86 -2.53 5.41 6.60
N GLY A 87 -1.73 4.70 5.82
CA GLY A 87 -1.92 4.53 4.39
C GLY A 87 -3.21 3.79 4.03
N GLY A 88 -3.55 2.72 4.76
CA GLY A 88 -4.82 2.01 4.58
C GLY A 88 -6.04 2.86 4.93
N THR A 89 -5.94 3.67 6.00
CA THR A 89 -7.02 4.60 6.40
C THR A 89 -7.20 5.72 5.38
N PHE A 90 -6.10 6.33 4.91
CA PHE A 90 -6.12 7.35 3.86
C PHE A 90 -6.66 6.78 2.55
N PHE A 91 -6.22 5.58 2.17
CA PHE A 91 -6.71 4.89 0.98
C PHE A 91 -8.23 4.71 1.02
N LEU A 92 -8.77 4.26 2.16
CA LEU A 92 -10.22 4.06 2.34
C LEU A 92 -11.01 5.37 2.31
N LEU A 93 -10.45 6.47 2.82
CA LEU A 93 -11.05 7.80 2.71
C LEU A 93 -11.07 8.28 1.26
N THR A 94 -9.95 8.13 0.55
CA THR A 94 -9.77 8.65 -0.80
C THR A 94 -10.54 7.83 -1.83
N GLU A 95 -10.71 6.53 -1.63
CA GLU A 95 -11.42 5.64 -2.56
C GLU A 95 -12.86 6.08 -2.87
N ASN A 96 -13.50 6.85 -1.97
CA ASN A 96 -14.87 7.36 -2.16
C ASN A 96 -14.94 8.68 -2.93
N ILE A 97 -13.91 9.52 -2.84
CA ILE A 97 -13.94 10.89 -3.39
C ILE A 97 -13.53 10.90 -4.87
N LEU A 98 -12.89 9.82 -5.32
CA LEU A 98 -11.93 9.92 -6.38
C LEU A 98 -12.04 8.71 -7.34
N HIS A 99 -13.10 8.65 -8.15
CA HIS A 99 -13.19 7.73 -9.29
C HIS A 99 -12.16 8.02 -10.42
N GLY A 100 -11.54 6.97 -10.98
CA GLY A 100 -11.01 6.97 -12.35
C GLY A 100 -9.67 7.66 -12.68
N LEU A 101 -8.83 8.08 -11.71
CA LEU A 101 -7.53 8.69 -12.02
C LEU A 101 -6.36 7.86 -11.45
N GLY A 102 -5.50 7.32 -12.33
CA GLY A 102 -4.32 6.53 -11.94
C GLY A 102 -3.34 7.28 -11.02
N GLY A 103 -3.29 8.61 -11.10
CA GLY A 103 -2.44 9.45 -10.26
C GLY A 103 -2.82 9.50 -8.77
N LYS A 104 -4.00 9.00 -8.37
CA LYS A 104 -4.47 9.07 -6.97
C LYS A 104 -3.73 8.14 -6.02
N LEU A 105 -3.39 6.95 -6.49
CA LEU A 105 -2.71 5.95 -5.68
C LEU A 105 -1.32 6.48 -5.29
N GLY A 106 -0.65 7.16 -6.23
CA GLY A 106 0.63 7.83 -6.00
C GLY A 106 0.53 9.00 -5.02
N THR A 107 -0.50 9.85 -5.10
CA THR A 107 -0.66 10.96 -4.15
C THR A 107 -0.96 10.48 -2.74
N ILE A 108 -1.78 9.43 -2.59
CA ILE A 108 -2.06 8.80 -1.29
C ILE A 108 -0.76 8.25 -0.67
N ALA A 109 0.03 7.53 -1.48
CA ALA A 109 1.33 7.02 -1.05
C ALA A 109 2.25 8.17 -0.64
N PHE A 110 2.37 9.21 -1.46
CA PHE A 110 3.21 10.37 -1.18
C PHE A 110 2.81 11.11 0.11
N ILE A 111 1.51 11.35 0.33
CA ILE A 111 1.01 12.01 1.54
C ILE A 111 1.30 11.15 2.77
N SER A 112 1.01 9.85 2.71
CA SER A 112 1.22 8.92 3.82
C SER A 112 2.70 8.86 4.23
N VAL A 113 3.59 8.80 3.25
CA VAL A 113 5.04 8.75 3.46
C VAL A 113 5.58 10.07 3.97
N SER A 114 5.15 11.20 3.39
CA SER A 114 5.57 12.53 3.82
C SER A 114 5.18 12.80 5.28
N LEU A 115 3.99 12.32 5.69
CA LEU A 115 3.50 12.48 7.04
C LEU A 115 4.32 11.64 8.04
N VAL A 116 4.65 10.39 7.68
CA VAL A 116 5.54 9.54 8.49
C VAL A 116 6.96 10.11 8.54
N TYR A 117 7.46 10.65 7.43
CA TYR A 117 8.78 11.28 7.39
C TYR A 117 8.85 12.53 8.27
N LEU A 118 7.81 13.36 8.24
CA LEU A 118 7.71 14.55 9.08
C LEU A 118 7.71 14.19 10.57
N ILE A 119 6.95 13.15 10.96
CA ILE A 119 6.94 12.64 12.34
C ILE A 119 8.34 12.14 12.73
N LYS A 120 9.01 11.41 11.84
CA LYS A 120 10.37 10.89 12.10
C LYS A 120 11.43 12.01 12.14
N GLY A 121 11.26 13.09 11.40
CA GLY A 121 12.18 14.24 11.42
C GLY A 121 12.01 15.16 12.62
N ILE A 122 10.87 15.07 13.31
CA ILE A 122 10.59 15.81 14.56
C ILE A 122 11.09 15.06 15.80
N MET A 123 11.36 13.75 15.69
CA MET A 123 11.81 12.87 16.77
C MET A 123 13.30 12.54 16.65
#